data_AF-A0A420Y7B2-F1
#
_entry.id   AF-A0A420Y7B2-F1
#
_cell.length_a   1.000
_cell.length_b   1.000
_cell.length_c   1.000
_cell.angle_alpha   90.00
_cell.angle_beta   90.00
_cell.angle_gamma   90.00
#
_symmetry.space_group_name_H-M   'P 1'
#
loop_
_entity.id
_entity.type
_entity.pdbx_description
1 polymer ?
#
loop_
_entity_poly.entity_id
_entity_poly.type
_entity_poly.pdbx_seq_one_letter_code
_entity_poly.pdbx_strand_id
1 'polypeptide(L)'
;MYTIRETTVALLRQNHFLYDFSLLHHDSQPYFTPSDPPVTMVDYSQPASSWLHPRRITTSSLDHAPGVHPLVELPTGWYSEDMMPMQYLPHLPNSAGYVSTRVIEQMWKDKFMWLWENSEEEEWVFPLLVHPDTSGMAHVIGMIDRMLGWLKGFGEAVELCTCESIAGDWLEKQKLNAQEDRE
;
A
#
# COMPACT_ATOMS: atom_id res chain seq x y z
N MET A 1 5.95 -6.11 5.20
CA MET A 1 4.52 -5.74 5.16
C MET A 1 3.75 -6.49 6.23
N TYR A 2 3.26 -5.74 7.20
CA TYR A 2 3.07 -6.26 8.54
C TYR A 2 1.65 -6.79 8.70
N THR A 3 1.53 -8.02 9.21
CA THR A 3 0.25 -8.63 9.56
C THR A 3 -0.57 -7.68 10.42
N ILE A 4 -1.74 -7.28 9.93
CA ILE A 4 -2.75 -6.60 10.74
C ILE A 4 -3.72 -7.63 11.33
N ARG A 5 -4.34 -7.29 12.45
CA ARG A 5 -5.46 -8.04 13.03
C ARG A 5 -6.77 -7.36 12.64
N GLU A 6 -7.89 -8.07 12.80
CA GLU A 6 -9.23 -7.52 12.56
C GLU A 6 -9.51 -6.28 13.41
N THR A 7 -8.84 -6.16 14.57
CA THR A 7 -8.98 -5.02 15.48
C THR A 7 -8.13 -3.81 15.11
N THR A 8 -7.11 -3.96 14.25
CA THR A 8 -6.14 -2.87 13.98
C THR A 8 -6.82 -1.65 13.39
N VAL A 9 -7.60 -1.82 12.31
CA VAL A 9 -8.34 -0.73 11.66
C VAL A 9 -9.31 -0.04 12.64
N ALA A 10 -10.00 -0.82 13.47
CA ALA A 10 -10.91 -0.28 14.48
C ALA A 10 -10.18 0.62 15.50
N LEU A 11 -9.00 0.21 15.98
CA LEU A 11 -8.19 0.99 16.91
C LEU A 11 -7.64 2.27 16.27
N LEU A 12 -7.17 2.19 15.02
CA LEU A 12 -6.66 3.35 14.30
C LEU A 12 -7.75 4.42 14.12
N ARG A 13 -8.96 4.00 13.77
CA ARG A 13 -10.13 4.90 13.69
C ARG A 13 -10.52 5.49 15.04
N GLN A 14 -10.56 4.68 16.10
CA GLN A 14 -10.88 5.15 17.45
C GLN A 14 -9.88 6.20 17.97
N ASN A 15 -8.62 6.13 17.52
CA ASN A 15 -7.56 7.07 17.88
C ASN A 15 -7.35 8.17 16.83
N HIS A 16 -8.25 8.29 15.84
CA HIS A 16 -8.24 9.35 14.84
C HIS A 16 -6.96 9.45 13.99
N PHE A 17 -6.33 8.31 13.68
CA PHE A 17 -5.22 8.28 12.72
C PHE A 17 -5.71 8.67 11.31
N LEU A 18 -4.89 9.44 10.58
CA LEU A 18 -5.22 9.89 9.24
C LEU A 18 -5.14 8.75 8.22
N TYR A 19 -4.06 7.96 8.28
CA TYR A 19 -3.80 6.90 7.31
C TYR A 19 -3.18 5.64 7.92
N ASP A 20 -3.27 4.55 7.18
CA ASP A 20 -2.52 3.30 7.33
C ASP A 20 -1.75 3.00 6.03
N PHE A 21 -0.69 2.19 6.15
CA PHE A 21 0.24 1.82 5.07
C PHE A 21 0.61 0.34 5.17
N SER A 22 -0.38 -0.50 5.41
CA SER A 22 -0.20 -1.92 5.79
C SER A 22 -0.92 -2.89 4.86
N LEU A 23 -1.91 -2.43 4.09
CA LEU A 23 -2.78 -3.24 3.24
C LEU A 23 -2.37 -3.16 1.75
N LEU A 24 -2.74 -4.19 1.00
CA LEU A 24 -2.33 -4.39 -0.40
C LEU A 24 -3.53 -4.58 -1.34
N HIS A 25 -4.66 -3.91 -1.11
CA HIS A 25 -5.82 -4.08 -2.01
C HIS A 25 -5.60 -3.39 -3.37
N HIS A 26 -4.84 -2.29 -3.39
CA HIS A 26 -4.53 -1.49 -4.57
C HIS A 26 -3.00 -1.34 -4.69
N ASP A 27 -2.51 -1.11 -5.91
CA ASP A 27 -1.06 -0.99 -6.18
C ASP A 27 -0.52 0.44 -6.13
N SER A 28 -1.36 1.42 -6.45
CA SER A 28 -0.95 2.82 -6.69
C SER A 28 -2.06 3.85 -6.43
N GLN A 29 -3.24 3.43 -5.97
CA GLN A 29 -4.34 4.34 -5.62
C GLN A 29 -4.63 4.29 -4.12
N PRO A 30 -4.70 5.43 -3.42
CA PRO A 30 -5.26 5.48 -2.07
C PRO A 30 -6.74 5.11 -2.05
N TYR A 31 -7.19 4.54 -0.95
CA TYR A 31 -8.58 4.10 -0.77
C TYR A 31 -8.98 4.14 0.70
N PHE A 32 -10.28 4.08 1.00
CA PHE A 32 -10.71 3.92 2.39
C PHE A 32 -10.49 2.49 2.86
N THR A 33 -9.91 2.34 4.05
CA THR A 33 -9.77 1.02 4.70
C THR A 33 -11.12 0.27 4.77
N PRO A 34 -11.17 -1.03 4.47
CA PRO A 34 -12.43 -1.79 4.47
C PRO A 34 -12.96 -2.00 5.90
N SER A 35 -14.22 -2.44 6.00
CA SER A 35 -14.80 -3.02 7.23
C SER A 35 -15.43 -4.37 6.95
N ASP A 36 -14.70 -5.19 6.20
CA ASP A 36 -15.13 -6.53 5.83
C ASP A 36 -15.27 -7.43 7.07
N PRO A 37 -16.23 -8.37 7.05
CA PRO A 37 -16.28 -9.40 8.06
C PRO A 37 -15.02 -10.28 8.04
N PRO A 38 -14.67 -10.91 9.18
CA PRO A 38 -13.57 -11.87 9.25
C PRO A 38 -13.69 -12.97 8.20
N VAL A 39 -12.55 -13.52 7.78
CA VAL A 39 -12.51 -14.64 6.82
C VAL A 39 -13.11 -15.88 7.47
N THR A 40 -14.14 -16.46 6.85
CA THR A 40 -14.60 -17.80 7.22
C THR A 40 -13.55 -18.82 6.80
N MET A 41 -12.92 -19.45 7.78
CA MET A 41 -11.88 -20.46 7.53
C MET A 41 -12.50 -21.77 7.03
N VAL A 42 -11.73 -22.50 6.24
CA VAL A 42 -12.10 -23.85 5.78
C VAL A 42 -12.10 -24.81 6.95
N ASP A 43 -13.24 -25.46 7.19
CA ASP A 43 -13.37 -26.56 8.14
C ASP A 43 -13.50 -27.89 7.37
N TYR A 44 -12.42 -28.65 7.34
CA TYR A 44 -12.37 -29.96 6.67
C TYR A 44 -13.19 -31.05 7.37
N SER A 45 -13.70 -30.80 8.59
CA SER A 45 -14.63 -31.71 9.26
C SER A 45 -16.06 -31.59 8.74
N GLN A 46 -16.38 -30.51 8.00
CA GLN A 46 -17.72 -30.20 7.50
C GLN A 46 -17.83 -30.44 5.99
N PRO A 47 -19.05 -30.63 5.46
CA PRO A 47 -19.27 -30.67 4.02
C PRO A 47 -18.77 -29.40 3.34
N ALA A 48 -18.25 -29.51 2.12
CA ALA A 48 -17.68 -28.37 1.38
C ALA A 48 -18.67 -27.21 1.21
N SER A 49 -19.97 -27.50 1.16
CA SER A 49 -21.04 -26.50 1.12
C SER A 49 -21.08 -25.56 2.33
N SER A 50 -20.35 -25.84 3.41
CA SER A 50 -20.25 -24.97 4.60
C SER A 50 -19.27 -23.80 4.42
N TRP A 51 -18.31 -23.92 3.51
CA TRP A 51 -17.26 -22.91 3.28
C TRP A 51 -17.09 -22.49 1.80
N LEU A 52 -17.68 -23.21 0.84
CA LEU A 52 -17.74 -22.82 -0.57
C LEU A 52 -18.76 -21.70 -0.82
N HIS A 53 -18.48 -20.52 -0.26
CA HIS A 53 -19.29 -19.32 -0.43
C HIS A 53 -18.39 -18.15 -0.89
N PRO A 54 -18.85 -17.32 -1.83
CA PRO A 54 -18.12 -16.11 -2.19
C PRO A 54 -18.03 -15.21 -0.96
N ARG A 55 -16.85 -14.60 -0.77
CA ARG A 55 -16.67 -13.65 0.31
C ARG A 55 -17.47 -12.40 0.01
N ARG A 56 -18.23 -11.92 0.99
CA ARG A 56 -18.85 -10.61 0.91
C ARG A 56 -17.77 -9.56 1.10
N ILE A 57 -17.52 -8.79 0.04
CA ILE A 57 -16.65 -7.62 0.07
C ILE A 57 -17.56 -6.41 0.23
N THR A 58 -17.28 -5.56 1.22
CA THR A 58 -17.96 -4.27 1.33
C THR A 58 -17.44 -3.38 0.21
N THR A 59 -18.25 -3.24 -0.84
CA THR A 59 -17.97 -2.39 -2.02
C THR A 59 -18.18 -0.91 -1.75
N SER A 60 -18.75 -0.56 -0.60
CA SER A 60 -19.00 0.82 -0.21
C SER A 60 -17.85 1.26 0.68
N SER A 61 -17.22 2.35 0.26
CA SER A 61 -16.50 3.25 1.13
C SER A 61 -17.27 3.40 2.44
N LEU A 62 -16.59 3.26 3.58
CA LEU A 62 -17.10 3.74 4.87
C LEU A 62 -17.13 5.26 4.90
N ASP A 63 -17.65 5.86 3.85
CA ASP A 63 -17.77 7.30 3.75
C ASP A 63 -18.78 7.81 4.77
N HIS A 64 -19.82 7.06 5.15
CA HIS A 64 -21.00 7.70 5.76
C HIS A 64 -21.66 6.96 6.93
N ALA A 65 -21.00 6.00 7.61
CA ALA A 65 -21.53 5.55 8.91
C ALA A 65 -21.34 6.69 9.94
N PRO A 66 -22.42 7.33 10.44
CA PRO A 66 -22.27 8.47 11.34
C PRO A 66 -21.45 8.08 12.57
N GLY A 67 -20.37 8.80 12.84
CA GLY A 67 -19.50 8.58 13.99
C GLY A 67 -18.30 7.63 13.77
N VAL A 68 -18.05 7.14 12.55
CA VAL A 68 -16.81 6.41 12.22
C VAL A 68 -15.79 7.37 11.63
N HIS A 69 -14.59 7.42 12.21
CA HIS A 69 -13.48 8.22 11.69
C HIS A 69 -12.96 7.64 10.36
N PRO A 70 -12.79 8.46 9.30
CA PRO A 70 -12.24 7.99 8.04
C PRO A 70 -10.75 7.66 8.20
N LEU A 71 -10.33 6.50 7.70
CA LEU A 71 -8.94 6.07 7.70
C LEU A 71 -8.53 5.73 6.28
N VAL A 72 -7.62 6.54 5.73
CA VAL A 72 -7.07 6.39 4.37
C VAL A 72 -6.05 5.27 4.38
N GLU A 73 -6.12 4.37 3.42
CA GLU A 73 -5.06 3.42 3.15
C GLU A 73 -4.21 3.94 1.99
N LEU A 74 -2.91 4.03 2.23
CA LEU A 74 -1.93 4.25 1.18
C LEU A 74 -1.42 2.89 0.70
N PRO A 75 -1.49 2.60 -0.61
CA PRO A 75 -1.17 1.26 -1.11
C PRO A 75 0.30 0.93 -0.89
N THR A 76 0.58 -0.19 -0.26
CA THR A 76 1.95 -0.70 -0.12
C THR A 76 2.06 -2.08 -0.77
N GLY A 77 3.27 -2.54 -1.05
CA GLY A 77 3.47 -3.86 -1.65
C GLY A 77 4.83 -4.48 -1.38
N TRP A 78 4.87 -5.81 -1.29
CA TRP A 78 6.11 -6.58 -1.16
C TRP A 78 7.10 -6.34 -2.31
N TYR A 79 6.60 -5.92 -3.48
CA TYR A 79 7.40 -5.54 -4.65
C TYR A 79 7.84 -4.07 -4.65
N SER A 80 7.47 -3.30 -3.63
CA SER A 80 7.85 -1.90 -3.44
C SER A 80 8.62 -1.71 -2.12
N GLU A 81 9.33 -2.75 -1.66
CA GLU A 81 10.13 -2.70 -0.43
C GLU A 81 11.55 -3.30 -0.58
N ASP A 82 12.45 -2.93 0.33
CA ASP A 82 13.88 -3.27 0.24
C ASP A 82 14.31 -4.50 1.05
N MET A 83 13.77 -4.69 2.25
CA MET A 83 14.25 -5.64 3.25
C MET A 83 14.05 -7.09 2.82
N MET A 84 12.86 -7.47 2.36
CA MET A 84 12.56 -8.86 2.02
C MET A 84 13.50 -9.46 0.96
N PRO A 85 13.83 -8.76 -0.15
CA PRO A 85 14.79 -9.29 -1.13
C PRO A 85 16.26 -9.14 -0.72
N MET A 86 16.61 -8.10 0.05
CA MET A 86 18.01 -7.68 0.24
C MET A 86 18.55 -7.86 1.68
N GLN A 87 17.72 -8.22 2.65
CA GLN A 87 18.16 -8.52 4.02
C GLN A 87 18.16 -10.03 4.27
N TYR A 88 19.33 -10.58 4.63
CA TYR A 88 19.43 -11.96 5.09
C TYR A 88 19.03 -12.08 6.56
N LEU A 89 18.01 -12.88 6.83
CA LEU A 89 17.43 -13.16 8.15
C LEU A 89 17.61 -14.66 8.47
N PRO A 90 18.67 -15.06 9.20
CA PRO A 90 19.10 -16.46 9.32
C PRO A 90 18.09 -17.38 10.02
N HIS A 91 17.12 -16.82 10.73
CA HIS A 91 16.09 -17.56 11.46
C HIS A 91 14.76 -17.67 10.71
N LEU A 92 14.68 -17.15 9.47
CA LEU A 92 13.50 -17.27 8.62
C LEU A 92 13.75 -18.26 7.49
N PRO A 93 12.94 -19.34 7.37
CA PRO A 93 13.13 -20.35 6.32
C PRO A 93 12.92 -19.79 4.91
N ASN A 94 12.15 -18.71 4.78
CA ASN A 94 11.88 -17.99 3.52
C ASN A 94 12.77 -16.76 3.33
N SER A 95 13.87 -16.62 4.07
CA SER A 95 14.78 -15.48 3.91
C SER A 95 15.41 -15.47 2.53
N ALA A 96 15.37 -14.31 1.87
CA ALA A 96 16.29 -13.99 0.79
C ALA A 96 17.51 -13.25 1.38
N GLY A 97 17.97 -12.16 0.75
CA GLY A 97 19.11 -11.37 1.23
C GLY A 97 20.27 -11.24 0.24
N TYR A 98 20.15 -11.87 -0.93
CA TYR A 98 21.21 -11.93 -1.95
C TYR A 98 20.72 -11.46 -3.32
N VAL A 99 19.51 -10.91 -3.41
CA VAL A 99 18.99 -10.38 -4.68
C VAL A 99 19.80 -9.14 -5.05
N SER A 100 20.29 -9.10 -6.28
CA SER A 100 21.07 -7.97 -6.77
C SER A 100 20.25 -6.69 -6.77
N THR A 101 20.85 -5.60 -6.28
CA THR A 101 20.26 -4.26 -6.31
C THR A 101 19.83 -3.85 -7.73
N ARG A 102 20.51 -4.34 -8.77
CA ARG A 102 20.16 -4.03 -10.16
C ARG A 102 18.82 -4.63 -10.59
N VAL A 103 18.49 -5.80 -10.06
CA VAL A 103 17.21 -6.48 -10.36
C VAL A 103 16.07 -5.74 -9.67
N ILE A 104 16.24 -5.37 -8.40
CA ILE A 104 15.23 -4.62 -7.63
C ILE A 104 15.02 -3.23 -8.23
N GLU A 105 16.09 -2.51 -8.55
CA GLU A 105 16.03 -1.20 -9.21
C GLU A 105 15.25 -1.27 -10.52
N GLN A 106 15.54 -2.26 -11.38
CA GLN A 106 14.84 -2.41 -12.65
C GLN A 106 13.38 -2.75 -12.45
N MET A 107 13.06 -3.65 -11.51
CA MET A 107 11.67 -4.01 -11.19
C MET A 107 10.86 -2.79 -10.73
N TRP A 108 11.43 -1.92 -9.90
CA TRP A 108 10.75 -0.68 -9.48
C TRP A 108 10.56 0.28 -10.65
N LYS A 109 11.55 0.43 -11.53
CA LYS A 109 11.42 1.23 -12.76
C LYS A 109 10.35 0.68 -13.69
N ASP A 110 10.28 -0.64 -13.87
CA ASP A 110 9.29 -1.29 -14.72
C ASP A 110 7.88 -1.08 -14.17
N LYS A 111 7.68 -1.22 -12.85
CA LYS A 111 6.40 -0.92 -12.19
C LYS A 111 6.01 0.56 -12.38
N PHE A 112 6.97 1.48 -12.16
CA PHE A 112 6.73 2.91 -12.37
C PHE A 112 6.35 3.21 -13.81
N MET A 113 7.09 2.69 -14.80
CA MET A 113 6.83 2.94 -16.22
C MET A 113 5.47 2.37 -16.65
N TRP A 114 5.08 1.21 -16.13
CA TRP A 114 3.76 0.67 -16.40
C TRP A 114 2.66 1.61 -15.91
N LEU A 115 2.76 2.13 -14.69
CA LEU A 115 1.80 3.12 -14.16
C LEU A 115 1.83 4.42 -14.97
N TRP A 116 3.03 4.91 -15.27
CA TRP A 116 3.24 6.11 -16.08
C TRP A 116 2.56 6.04 -17.46
N GLU A 117 2.60 4.88 -18.10
CA GLU A 117 2.02 4.65 -19.44
C GLU A 117 0.52 4.32 -19.41
N ASN A 118 -0.04 3.90 -18.27
CA ASN A 118 -1.41 3.35 -18.20
C ASN A 118 -2.34 4.09 -17.22
N SER A 119 -1.92 5.18 -16.61
CA SER A 119 -2.71 5.96 -15.64
C SER A 119 -3.02 7.39 -16.12
N GLU A 120 -3.23 7.59 -17.43
CA GLU A 120 -3.42 8.94 -18.03
C GLU A 120 -4.59 9.75 -17.45
N GLU A 121 -5.62 9.09 -16.91
CA GLU A 121 -6.84 9.74 -16.40
C GLU A 121 -6.90 9.83 -14.86
N GLU A 122 -5.94 9.23 -14.14
CA GLU A 122 -5.99 9.13 -12.67
C GLU A 122 -4.63 9.45 -12.04
N GLU A 123 -4.63 10.35 -11.06
CA GLU A 123 -3.47 10.54 -10.20
C GLU A 123 -3.15 9.25 -9.43
N TRP A 124 -1.86 8.92 -9.35
CA TRP A 124 -1.38 7.70 -8.71
C TRP A 124 -0.17 7.99 -7.84
N VAL A 125 0.05 7.10 -6.87
CA VAL A 125 1.15 7.18 -5.91
C VAL A 125 2.12 6.02 -6.15
N PHE A 126 3.40 6.26 -5.92
CA PHE A 126 4.46 5.25 -6.01
C PHE A 126 5.28 5.17 -4.73
N PRO A 127 4.72 4.59 -3.66
CA PRO A 127 5.40 4.56 -2.39
C PRO A 127 6.44 3.44 -2.36
N LEU A 128 7.62 3.75 -1.83
CA LEU A 128 8.71 2.81 -1.60
C LEU A 128 8.93 2.65 -0.10
N LEU A 129 8.79 1.43 0.42
CA LEU A 129 9.05 1.10 1.81
C LEU A 129 10.52 0.73 1.98
N VAL A 130 11.29 1.59 2.64
CA VAL A 130 12.72 1.37 2.86
C VAL A 130 13.05 1.30 4.34
N HIS A 131 14.01 0.44 4.68
CA HIS A 131 14.46 0.23 6.06
C HIS A 131 15.91 0.70 6.20
N PRO A 132 16.29 1.48 7.24
CA PRO A 132 17.67 1.90 7.41
C PRO A 132 18.63 0.72 7.55
N ASP A 133 18.17 -0.39 8.13
CA ASP A 133 18.91 -1.65 8.27
C ASP A 133 19.34 -2.23 6.91
N THR A 134 18.54 -2.04 5.85
CA THR A 134 18.81 -2.53 4.49
C THR A 134 19.31 -1.42 3.57
N SER A 135 18.50 -0.37 3.37
CA SER A 135 18.83 0.77 2.50
C SER A 135 20.04 1.58 2.97
N GLY A 136 20.42 1.49 4.25
CA GLY A 136 21.66 2.10 4.76
C GLY A 136 22.93 1.36 4.35
N MET A 137 22.85 0.14 3.82
CA MET A 137 24.03 -0.62 3.39
C MET A 137 24.66 0.00 2.14
N ALA A 138 26.00 0.02 2.06
CA ALA A 138 26.76 0.74 1.04
C ALA A 138 26.38 0.42 -0.42
N HIS A 139 25.99 -0.82 -0.71
CA HIS A 139 25.59 -1.24 -2.06
C HIS A 139 24.12 -0.90 -2.35
N VAL A 140 23.25 -0.86 -1.34
CA VAL A 140 21.82 -0.54 -1.45
C VAL A 140 21.60 0.97 -1.47
N ILE A 141 22.31 1.76 -0.66
CA ILE A 141 22.19 3.22 -0.68
C ILE A 141 22.51 3.80 -2.07
N GLY A 142 23.49 3.22 -2.78
CA GLY A 142 23.78 3.59 -4.16
C GLY A 142 22.66 3.23 -5.14
N MET A 143 21.83 2.23 -4.85
CA MET A 143 20.62 1.92 -5.60
C MET A 143 19.54 2.98 -5.37
N ILE A 144 19.32 3.35 -4.10
CA ILE A 144 18.36 4.40 -3.72
C ILE A 144 18.73 5.73 -4.38
N ASP A 145 20.01 6.11 -4.36
CA ASP A 145 20.50 7.32 -5.04
C ASP A 145 20.20 7.33 -6.55
N ARG A 146 20.43 6.20 -7.24
CA ARG A 146 20.09 6.07 -8.67
C ARG A 146 18.60 6.11 -8.94
N MET A 147 17.78 5.49 -8.09
CA MET A 147 16.31 5.54 -8.20
C MET A 147 15.80 6.97 -8.02
N LEU A 148 16.26 7.67 -6.99
CA LEU A 148 15.89 9.06 -6.75
C LEU A 148 16.35 9.98 -7.89
N GLY A 149 17.57 9.78 -8.39
CA GLY A 149 18.08 10.52 -9.55
C GLY A 149 17.26 10.27 -10.82
N TRP A 150 16.83 9.02 -11.05
CA TRP A 150 15.98 8.67 -12.18
C TRP A 150 14.57 9.27 -12.07
N LEU A 151 13.93 9.21 -10.90
CA LEU A 151 12.62 9.82 -10.63
C LEU A 151 12.66 11.34 -10.81
N LYS A 152 13.71 12.00 -10.31
CA LYS A 152 13.93 13.45 -10.52
C LYS A 152 14.11 13.82 -11.99
N GLY A 153 14.48 12.86 -12.84
CA GLY A 153 14.59 13.06 -14.29
C GLY A 153 13.25 13.36 -14.99
N PHE A 154 12.12 13.05 -14.34
CA PHE A 154 10.77 13.37 -14.85
C PHE A 154 10.34 14.82 -14.56
N GLY A 155 11.16 15.59 -13.84
CA GLY A 155 10.90 17.01 -13.56
C GLY A 155 9.64 17.22 -12.72
N GLU A 156 8.87 18.25 -13.06
CA GLU A 156 7.66 18.66 -12.33
C GLU A 156 6.51 17.64 -12.40
N ALA A 157 6.61 16.63 -13.28
CA ALA A 157 5.57 15.60 -13.39
C ALA A 157 5.66 14.53 -12.28
N VAL A 158 6.74 14.51 -11.50
CA VAL A 158 6.89 13.64 -10.32
C VAL A 158 7.16 14.49 -9.10
N GLU A 159 6.25 14.43 -8.14
CA GLU A 159 6.38 15.09 -6.84
C GLU A 159 6.82 14.10 -5.76
N LEU A 160 7.79 14.51 -4.92
CA LEU A 160 8.21 13.73 -3.76
C LEU A 160 7.45 14.22 -2.53
N CYS A 161 6.49 13.42 -2.09
CA CYS A 161 5.55 13.78 -1.02
C CYS A 161 5.77 12.99 0.27
N THR A 162 5.20 13.49 1.37
CA THR A 162 5.05 12.69 2.59
C THR A 162 3.77 11.86 2.49
N CYS A 163 3.70 10.76 3.24
CA CYS A 163 2.46 9.98 3.33
C CYS A 163 1.29 10.83 3.88
N GLU A 164 1.57 11.74 4.81
CA GLU A 164 0.57 12.64 5.36
C GLU A 164 -0.03 13.56 4.31
N SER A 165 0.79 14.18 3.43
CA SER A 165 0.27 15.08 2.41
C SER A 165 -0.57 14.32 1.38
N ILE A 166 -0.08 13.16 0.90
CA ILE A 166 -0.83 12.30 -0.03
C ILE A 166 -2.20 11.92 0.56
N ALA A 167 -2.23 11.45 1.80
CA ALA A 167 -3.49 11.04 2.44
C ALA A 167 -4.44 12.21 2.67
N GLY A 168 -3.91 13.38 3.05
CA GLY A 168 -4.68 14.61 3.23
C GLY A 168 -5.33 15.08 1.93
N ASP A 169 -4.52 15.24 0.88
CA ASP A 169 -4.97 15.73 -0.43
C ASP A 169 -6.03 14.80 -1.04
N TRP A 170 -5.79 13.48 -0.96
CA TRP A 170 -6.75 12.49 -1.43
C TRP A 170 -8.07 12.58 -0.66
N LEU A 171 -8.02 12.69 0.68
CA LEU A 171 -9.22 12.79 1.51
C LEU A 171 -10.03 14.06 1.24
N GLU A 172 -9.36 15.18 0.96
CA GLU A 172 -10.04 16.43 0.57
C GLU A 172 -10.75 16.29 -0.77
N LYS A 173 -10.10 15.68 -1.78
CA LYS A 173 -10.72 15.40 -3.08
C LYS A 173 -11.97 14.53 -2.94
N GLN A 174 -11.94 13.49 -2.11
CA GLN A 174 -13.12 12.65 -1.90
C GLN A 174 -14.29 13.40 -1.26
N LYS A 175 -14.02 14.35 -0.35
CA LYS A 175 -15.08 15.19 0.25
C LYS A 175 -15.73 16.11 -0.77
N LEU A 176 -14.96 16.66 -1.71
CA LEU A 176 -15.46 17.52 -2.77
C LEU A 176 -16.33 16.74 -3.76
N ASN A 177 -15.85 15.58 -4.23
CA ASN A 177 -16.61 14.70 -5.12
C ASN A 177 -17.96 14.29 -4.50
N ALA A 178 -17.97 13.96 -3.20
CA ALA A 178 -19.19 13.60 -2.47
C ALA A 178 -20.16 14.77 -2.25
N GLN A 179 -19.72 16.03 -2.39
CA GLN A 179 -20.58 17.22 -2.36
C GLN A 179 -21.19 17.49 -3.73
N GLU A 180 -20.41 17.34 -4.81
CA GLU A 180 -20.90 17.47 -6.20
C GLU A 180 -21.97 16.44 -6.55
N ASP A 181 -21.83 15.18 -6.08
CA ASP A 181 -22.82 14.12 -6.29
C ASP A 181 -24.17 14.35 -5.56
N ARG A 182 -24.24 15.33 -4.65
CA ARG A 182 -25.44 15.65 -3.85
C ARG A 182 -26.21 16.86 -4.37
N GLU A 183 -25.68 17.59 -5.35
CA GLU A 183 -26.33 18.74 -6.02
C GLU A 183 -27.00 18.33 -7.34
#